data_AF-A0A4Q6BSM7-F1
#
_entry.id   AF-A0A4Q6BSM7-F1
#
_cell.length_a   1.000
_cell.length_b   1.000
_cell.length_c   1.000
_cell.angle_alpha   90.00
_cell.angle_beta   90.00
_cell.angle_gamma   90.00
#
_symmetry.space_group_name_H-M   'P 1'
#
loop_
_entity.id
_entity.type
_entity.pdbx_description
1 polymer ?
#
loop_
_entity_poly.entity_id
_entity_poly.type
_entity_poly.pdbx_seq_one_letter_code
_entity_poly.pdbx_strand_id
1 'polypeptide(L)'
;MKSLIPSVLTACFTATITLLSAQAQAYFIATPNAAAIDYTKPTRILLSGRGTDLGIQPQHAALSRALLYQRNFSNDQIILLSVFESEKNKPSLVKGGWKIQTENERKLDTASALPELMKFKKIRSLEMFSHNSPTLGTQTDGLGFRFDARQPEVAALASQFTPDAYAMIHGRNSGWIMAQELSNTWKIAVSGSFSGTRFERLHSDGHFYVSTDSKAPSSAWATSNPEFGVPCSQGGCTRMRPTFSHYNGKWGNFAGPTLSHYKFFCQGETRDCEKRMASSLYGFVTDHSLSKDSTYEEFATAARDYLCPVYKDRKLTDDCHHQLSSIEKGAGTPTVSYVVGDEQLKCSMKSCTGTMTCDLHVCSVKGRVSEGAMTIAQEYAHFLRG
;
A
#
# COMPACT_ATOMS: atom_id res chain seq x y z
N MET A 1 71.82 52.92 4.13
CA MET A 1 70.68 52.50 3.27
C MET A 1 70.83 51.02 2.96
N LYS A 2 70.12 50.14 3.67
CA LYS A 2 69.99 48.72 3.35
C LYS A 2 68.50 48.40 3.37
N SER A 3 67.99 48.05 2.19
CA SER A 3 66.59 47.71 1.94
C SER A 3 66.32 46.29 2.44
N LEU A 4 65.24 46.12 3.20
CA LEU A 4 64.67 44.84 3.61
C LEU A 4 63.33 44.69 2.89
N ILE A 5 63.27 43.72 1.97
CA ILE A 5 62.05 43.30 1.28
C ILE A 5 61.48 42.11 2.06
N PRO A 6 60.20 42.10 2.47
CA PRO A 6 59.57 40.90 2.99
C PRO A 6 58.95 40.09 1.85
N SER A 7 59.39 38.84 1.72
CA SER A 7 58.82 37.83 0.83
C SER A 7 57.47 37.35 1.39
N VAL A 8 56.38 37.63 0.67
CA VAL A 8 55.05 37.10 0.98
C VAL A 8 54.94 35.71 0.37
N LEU A 9 54.97 34.67 1.20
CA LEU A 9 54.60 33.30 0.81
C LEU A 9 53.07 33.20 0.75
N THR A 10 52.51 33.15 -0.46
CA THR A 10 51.10 32.84 -0.69
C THR A 10 50.91 31.32 -0.66
N ALA A 11 50.46 30.78 0.47
CA ALA A 11 50.04 29.39 0.58
C ALA A 11 48.68 29.20 -0.12
N CYS A 12 48.68 28.59 -1.31
CA CYS A 12 47.46 28.10 -1.96
C CYS A 12 46.92 26.89 -1.18
N PHE A 13 45.91 27.12 -0.34
CA PHE A 13 45.06 26.06 0.20
C PHE A 13 44.14 25.54 -0.93
N THR A 14 44.55 24.50 -1.65
CA THR A 14 43.64 23.69 -2.45
C THR A 14 42.71 22.95 -1.50
N ALA A 15 41.53 23.51 -1.25
CA ALA A 15 40.43 22.82 -0.61
C ALA A 15 39.98 21.66 -1.52
N THR A 16 40.45 20.45 -1.21
CA THR A 16 39.96 19.22 -1.83
C THR A 16 38.49 19.08 -1.41
N ILE A 17 37.57 19.56 -2.23
CA ILE A 17 36.15 19.26 -2.10
C ILE A 17 36.02 17.77 -2.42
N THR A 18 36.10 16.94 -1.39
CA THR A 18 35.58 15.58 -1.45
C THR A 18 34.07 15.72 -1.64
N LEU A 19 33.66 15.74 -2.91
CA LEU A 19 32.32 15.39 -3.32
C LEU A 19 32.10 13.97 -2.82
N LEU A 20 31.59 13.85 -1.60
CA LEU A 20 30.92 12.65 -1.13
C LEU A 20 29.73 12.48 -2.08
N SER A 21 29.97 11.78 -3.20
CA SER A 21 28.93 11.26 -4.05
C SER A 21 28.07 10.40 -3.14
N ALA A 22 26.94 10.95 -2.69
CA ALA A 22 25.93 10.18 -2.01
C ALA A 22 25.65 8.99 -2.92
N GLN A 23 26.03 7.78 -2.48
CA GLN A 23 25.83 6.58 -3.28
C GLN A 23 24.37 6.56 -3.68
N ALA A 24 24.12 6.63 -4.99
CA ALA A 24 22.78 6.55 -5.52
C ALA A 24 22.19 5.23 -5.02
N GLN A 25 21.15 5.30 -4.20
CA GLN A 25 20.59 4.09 -3.61
C GLN A 25 19.90 3.31 -4.72
N ALA A 26 20.32 2.06 -4.87
CA ALA A 26 19.87 1.19 -5.93
C ALA A 26 18.45 0.67 -5.66
N TYR A 27 17.63 0.58 -6.70
CA TYR A 27 16.47 -0.28 -6.70
C TYR A 27 16.83 -1.68 -7.18
N PHE A 28 16.00 -2.66 -6.83
CA PHE A 28 16.16 -4.03 -7.24
C PHE A 28 14.83 -4.65 -7.66
N ILE A 29 14.94 -5.71 -8.46
CA ILE A 29 13.84 -6.60 -8.82
C ILE A 29 14.17 -7.98 -8.28
N ALA A 30 13.25 -8.55 -7.51
CA ALA A 30 13.42 -9.87 -6.90
C ALA A 30 12.22 -10.79 -7.17
N THR A 31 12.50 -12.08 -7.15
CA THR A 31 11.51 -13.14 -7.24
C THR A 31 11.65 -14.13 -6.07
N PRO A 32 10.58 -14.75 -5.61
CA PRO A 32 10.68 -15.80 -4.62
C PRO A 32 11.24 -17.09 -5.25
N ASN A 33 11.85 -17.95 -4.43
CA ASN A 33 12.29 -19.31 -4.77
C ASN A 33 13.26 -19.37 -5.97
N ALA A 34 14.05 -18.32 -6.18
CA ALA A 34 15.06 -18.22 -7.23
C ALA A 34 14.58 -18.37 -8.68
N ALA A 35 13.26 -18.28 -8.94
CA ALA A 35 12.70 -18.39 -10.28
C ALA A 35 13.18 -17.25 -11.19
N ALA A 36 13.60 -17.57 -12.43
CA ALA A 36 13.90 -16.56 -13.43
C ALA A 36 12.64 -15.77 -13.81
N ILE A 37 12.79 -14.52 -14.22
CA ILE A 37 11.66 -13.67 -14.64
C ILE A 37 11.22 -14.07 -16.05
N ASP A 38 9.99 -14.56 -16.17
CA ASP A 38 9.27 -14.69 -17.44
C ASP A 38 8.30 -13.52 -17.60
N TYR A 39 8.58 -12.65 -18.57
CA TYR A 39 7.78 -11.45 -18.85
C TYR A 39 6.43 -11.74 -19.54
N THR A 40 6.21 -12.97 -20.00
CA THR A 40 4.97 -13.41 -20.67
C THR A 40 3.99 -14.12 -19.73
N LYS A 41 4.48 -14.54 -18.55
CA LYS A 41 3.68 -15.21 -17.52
C LYS A 41 2.76 -14.22 -16.79
N PRO A 42 1.53 -14.62 -16.40
CA PRO A 42 0.71 -13.84 -15.49
C PRO A 42 1.50 -13.41 -14.25
N THR A 43 1.49 -12.12 -13.93
CA THR A 43 2.41 -11.55 -12.95
C THR A 43 1.71 -10.65 -11.94
N ARG A 44 2.06 -10.79 -10.67
CA ARG A 44 1.67 -9.92 -9.56
C ARG A 44 2.88 -9.13 -9.10
N ILE A 45 2.78 -7.81 -9.15
CA ILE A 45 3.89 -6.91 -8.88
C ILE A 45 3.64 -6.18 -7.57
N LEU A 46 4.60 -6.30 -6.66
CA LEU A 46 4.66 -5.61 -5.39
C LEU A 46 5.73 -4.53 -5.49
N LEU A 47 5.31 -3.27 -5.53
CA LEU A 47 6.20 -2.12 -5.52
C LEU A 47 6.29 -1.59 -4.09
N SER A 48 7.44 -1.79 -3.45
CA SER A 48 7.68 -1.28 -2.10
C SER A 48 8.62 -0.08 -2.15
N GLY A 49 8.10 1.08 -1.76
CA GLY A 49 8.88 2.31 -1.68
C GLY A 49 9.47 2.57 -0.30
N ARG A 50 10.48 3.45 -0.27
CA ARG A 50 11.08 3.94 0.97
C ARG A 50 10.52 5.30 1.37
N GLY A 51 9.88 5.35 2.52
CA GLY A 51 9.78 6.56 3.33
C GLY A 51 10.98 6.64 4.28
N THR A 52 11.72 7.74 4.31
CA THR A 52 12.88 7.93 5.20
C THR A 52 12.59 7.60 6.68
N ASP A 53 11.33 7.66 7.08
CA ASP A 53 10.76 7.45 8.42
C ASP A 53 9.98 6.14 8.61
N LEU A 54 9.64 5.39 7.55
CA LEU A 54 8.88 4.13 7.70
C LEU A 54 9.76 2.90 7.95
N GLY A 55 11.05 3.00 7.64
CA GLY A 55 11.97 1.88 7.65
C GLY A 55 11.50 0.74 6.74
N ILE A 56 11.70 -0.51 7.18
CA ILE A 56 11.41 -1.72 6.37
C ILE A 56 9.93 -2.14 6.37
N GLN A 57 9.05 -1.40 7.08
CA GLN A 57 7.64 -1.80 7.24
C GLN A 57 6.85 -1.92 5.92
N PRO A 58 7.00 -1.01 4.93
CA PRO A 58 6.34 -1.18 3.63
C PRO A 58 6.77 -2.47 2.93
N GLN A 59 8.06 -2.78 2.98
CA GLN A 59 8.59 -4.00 2.37
C GLN A 59 8.09 -5.23 3.12
N HIS A 60 8.04 -5.23 4.45
CA HIS A 60 7.47 -6.34 5.22
C HIS A 60 5.99 -6.57 4.90
N ALA A 61 5.20 -5.50 4.72
CA ALA A 61 3.81 -5.62 4.29
C ALA A 61 3.71 -6.24 2.88
N ALA A 62 4.56 -5.82 1.95
CA ALA A 62 4.67 -6.42 0.62
C ALA A 62 5.09 -7.90 0.68
N LEU A 63 6.04 -8.27 1.54
CA LEU A 63 6.45 -9.66 1.71
C LEU A 63 5.32 -10.54 2.28
N SER A 64 4.53 -10.03 3.23
CA SER A 64 3.35 -10.75 3.71
C SER A 64 2.32 -10.98 2.59
N ARG A 65 2.12 -9.98 1.73
CA ARG A 65 1.27 -10.07 0.52
C ARG A 65 1.78 -11.14 -0.45
N ALA A 66 3.10 -11.21 -0.63
CA ALA A 66 3.74 -12.18 -1.50
C ALA A 66 3.48 -13.63 -1.06
N LEU A 67 3.54 -13.93 0.25
CA LEU A 67 3.28 -15.26 0.78
C LEU A 67 1.88 -15.76 0.42
N LEU A 68 0.88 -14.87 0.51
CA LEU A 68 -0.49 -15.17 0.08
C LEU A 68 -0.60 -15.36 -1.41
N TYR A 69 0.13 -14.59 -2.21
CA TYR A 69 0.18 -14.81 -3.64
C TYR A 69 0.82 -16.13 -4.02
N GLN A 70 1.88 -16.56 -3.33
CA GLN A 70 2.50 -17.87 -3.57
C GLN A 70 1.52 -19.01 -3.28
N ARG A 71 0.73 -18.88 -2.21
CA ARG A 71 -0.28 -19.87 -1.82
C ARG A 71 -1.49 -19.88 -2.77
N ASN A 72 -2.08 -18.71 -3.01
CA ASN A 72 -3.39 -18.60 -3.65
C ASN A 72 -3.32 -18.43 -5.16
N PHE A 73 -2.16 -18.07 -5.71
CA PHE A 73 -1.97 -17.85 -7.15
C PHE A 73 -0.69 -18.54 -7.65
N SER A 74 -0.58 -19.84 -7.40
CA SER A 74 0.56 -20.70 -7.79
C SER A 74 0.97 -20.62 -9.28
N ASN A 75 0.05 -20.24 -10.17
CA ASN A 75 0.32 -20.08 -11.60
C ASN A 75 0.86 -18.70 -11.97
N ASP A 76 0.80 -17.74 -11.05
CA ASP A 76 1.29 -16.39 -11.27
C ASP A 76 2.76 -16.29 -10.85
N GLN A 77 3.51 -15.42 -11.50
CA GLN A 77 4.82 -14.98 -11.06
C GLN A 77 4.66 -13.82 -10.08
N ILE A 78 5.49 -13.78 -9.05
CA ILE A 78 5.47 -12.70 -8.07
C ILE A 78 6.77 -11.93 -8.17
N ILE A 79 6.65 -10.61 -8.33
CA ILE A 79 7.76 -9.69 -8.48
C ILE A 79 7.75 -8.71 -7.32
N LEU A 80 8.89 -8.56 -6.65
CA LEU A 80 9.15 -7.45 -5.74
C LEU A 80 10.05 -6.43 -6.45
N LEU A 81 9.52 -5.24 -6.70
CA LEU A 81 10.28 -4.07 -7.13
C LEU A 81 10.42 -3.14 -5.92
N SER A 82 11.64 -2.95 -5.43
CA SER A 82 11.86 -2.24 -4.17
C SER A 82 13.23 -1.56 -4.15
N VAL A 83 13.45 -0.71 -3.18
CA VAL A 83 14.79 -0.17 -2.86
C VAL A 83 15.42 -0.91 -1.69
N PHE A 84 16.74 -0.88 -1.60
CA PHE A 84 17.45 -1.37 -0.41
C PHE A 84 17.32 -0.34 0.73
N GLU A 85 16.61 -0.72 1.78
CA GLU A 85 16.39 0.14 2.97
C GLU A 85 17.66 0.30 3.82
N SER A 86 18.52 -0.72 3.84
CA SER A 86 19.80 -0.76 4.54
C SER A 86 20.67 -1.90 4.00
N GLU A 87 21.97 -1.91 4.34
CA GLU A 87 22.88 -3.02 4.02
C GLU A 87 22.41 -4.39 4.54
N LYS A 88 21.64 -4.40 5.63
CA LYS A 88 21.06 -5.63 6.21
C LYS A 88 19.84 -6.14 5.45
N ASN A 89 19.27 -5.32 4.57
CA ASN A 89 18.03 -5.64 3.86
C ASN A 89 18.23 -6.79 2.86
N LYS A 90 19.28 -6.71 2.04
CA LYS A 90 19.59 -7.73 1.03
C LYS A 90 19.82 -9.13 1.64
N PRO A 91 20.68 -9.31 2.67
CA PRO A 91 20.83 -10.61 3.32
C PRO A 91 19.53 -11.15 3.94
N SER A 92 18.70 -10.27 4.51
CA SER A 92 17.41 -10.66 5.10
C SER A 92 16.43 -11.19 4.05
N LEU A 93 16.33 -10.53 2.90
CA LEU A 93 15.50 -10.96 1.77
C LEU A 93 15.97 -12.31 1.22
N VAL A 94 17.27 -12.46 1.00
CA VAL A 94 17.87 -13.72 0.50
C VAL A 94 17.62 -14.87 1.48
N LYS A 95 17.79 -14.63 2.78
CA LYS A 95 17.47 -15.61 3.82
C LYS A 95 15.98 -15.98 3.84
N GLY A 96 15.10 -15.05 3.46
CA GLY A 96 13.66 -15.29 3.26
C GLY A 96 13.30 -15.95 1.93
N GLY A 97 14.27 -16.46 1.17
CA GLY A 97 14.01 -17.19 -0.08
C GLY A 97 13.85 -16.30 -1.32
N TRP A 98 14.17 -15.01 -1.23
CA TRP A 98 14.12 -14.10 -2.38
C TRP A 98 15.43 -14.06 -3.14
N LYS A 99 15.37 -14.18 -4.45
CA LYS A 99 16.53 -13.98 -5.33
C LYS A 99 16.43 -12.61 -5.98
N ILE A 100 17.48 -11.81 -5.80
CA ILE A 100 17.65 -10.56 -6.54
C ILE A 100 18.03 -10.90 -7.97
N GLN A 101 17.20 -10.50 -8.93
CA GLN A 101 17.36 -10.76 -10.36
C GLN A 101 18.06 -9.59 -11.05
N THR A 102 17.79 -8.37 -10.58
CA THR A 102 18.36 -7.15 -11.13
C THR A 102 18.59 -6.15 -10.01
N GLU A 103 19.72 -5.45 -10.07
CA GLU A 103 20.05 -4.29 -9.25
C GLU A 103 20.35 -3.14 -10.20
N ASN A 104 19.87 -1.95 -9.87
CA ASN A 104 20.04 -0.76 -10.68
C ASN A 104 20.35 0.41 -9.77
N GLU A 105 21.47 1.09 -10.03
CA GLU A 105 21.95 2.23 -9.23
C GLU A 105 21.06 3.47 -9.35
N ARG A 106 20.11 3.49 -10.30
CA ARG A 106 19.14 4.57 -10.42
C ARG A 106 18.19 4.60 -9.25
N LYS A 107 17.70 5.80 -8.96
CA LYS A 107 16.62 6.04 -8.02
C LYS A 107 15.32 5.46 -8.53
N LEU A 108 14.54 4.83 -7.65
CA LEU A 108 13.22 4.35 -8.01
C LEU A 108 12.24 5.52 -8.06
N ASP A 109 11.73 5.84 -9.24
CA ASP A 109 10.68 6.82 -9.52
C ASP A 109 9.82 6.34 -10.69
N THR A 110 8.94 7.20 -11.21
CA THR A 110 8.11 6.88 -12.39
C THR A 110 8.97 6.54 -13.61
N ALA A 111 10.02 7.31 -13.87
CA ALA A 111 10.85 7.18 -15.06
C ALA A 111 11.71 5.91 -15.05
N SER A 112 12.14 5.44 -13.87
CA SER A 112 12.87 4.18 -13.73
C SER A 112 11.96 2.96 -13.53
N ALA A 113 10.83 3.11 -12.81
CA ALA A 113 9.89 2.00 -12.59
C ALA A 113 9.11 1.64 -13.85
N LEU A 114 8.64 2.62 -14.63
CA LEU A 114 7.78 2.37 -15.78
C LEU A 114 8.43 1.47 -16.84
N PRO A 115 9.69 1.68 -17.28
CA PRO A 115 10.37 0.76 -18.19
C PRO A 115 10.47 -0.68 -17.66
N GLU A 116 10.60 -0.88 -16.35
CA GLU A 116 10.60 -2.23 -15.76
C GLU A 116 9.22 -2.86 -15.80
N LEU A 117 8.18 -2.10 -15.44
CA LEU A 117 6.79 -2.57 -15.45
C LEU A 117 6.32 -2.89 -16.87
N MET A 118 6.73 -2.13 -17.88
CA MET A 118 6.34 -2.32 -19.29
C MET A 118 6.92 -3.59 -19.93
N LYS A 119 7.89 -4.25 -19.29
CA LYS A 119 8.41 -5.54 -19.76
C LYS A 119 7.36 -6.64 -19.63
N PHE A 120 6.56 -6.63 -18.57
CA PHE A 120 5.55 -7.64 -18.28
C PHE A 120 4.31 -7.51 -19.18
N LYS A 121 3.86 -8.61 -19.77
CA LYS A 121 2.74 -8.62 -20.74
C LYS A 121 1.38 -9.01 -20.17
N LYS A 122 1.35 -9.50 -18.93
CA LYS A 122 0.15 -10.02 -18.26
C LYS A 122 0.13 -9.67 -16.77
N ILE A 123 0.08 -8.38 -16.45
CA ILE A 123 0.01 -7.91 -15.07
C ILE A 123 -1.39 -8.20 -14.51
N ARG A 124 -1.47 -9.09 -13.52
CA ARG A 124 -2.68 -9.46 -12.77
C ARG A 124 -2.91 -8.56 -11.57
N SER A 125 -1.84 -8.10 -10.93
CA SER A 125 -1.93 -7.06 -9.91
C SER A 125 -0.72 -6.15 -9.85
N LEU A 126 -0.94 -4.88 -9.50
CA LEU A 126 0.10 -3.93 -9.15
C LEU A 126 -0.23 -3.28 -7.80
N GLU A 127 0.56 -3.56 -6.78
CA GLU A 127 0.35 -3.01 -5.45
C GLU A 127 1.52 -2.16 -5.01
N MET A 128 1.22 -0.97 -4.49
CA MET A 128 2.23 0.00 -4.06
C MET A 128 2.17 0.17 -2.54
N PHE A 129 3.29 -0.04 -1.86
CA PHE A 129 3.43 0.08 -0.41
C PHE A 129 4.41 1.20 -0.08
N SER A 130 3.92 2.36 0.37
CA SER A 130 4.78 3.47 0.82
C SER A 130 3.99 4.63 1.44
N HIS A 131 4.66 5.74 1.74
CA HIS A 131 3.99 7.02 1.80
C HIS A 131 3.35 7.39 0.47
N ASN A 132 2.26 8.13 0.55
CA ASN A 132 1.64 8.72 -0.61
C ASN A 132 1.27 10.17 -0.30
N SER A 133 1.39 11.01 -1.32
CA SER A 133 0.80 12.34 -1.34
C SER A 133 -0.35 12.33 -2.34
N PRO A 134 -1.51 12.90 -2.01
CA PRO A 134 -2.63 12.96 -2.95
C PRO A 134 -2.25 13.59 -4.31
N THR A 135 -1.36 14.60 -4.29
CA THR A 135 -1.01 15.41 -5.46
C THR A 135 0.40 15.16 -6.00
N LEU A 136 1.18 14.26 -5.41
CA LEU A 136 2.52 13.93 -5.91
C LEU A 136 2.70 12.44 -6.18
N GLY A 137 1.74 11.61 -5.78
CA GLY A 137 1.81 10.16 -5.93
C GLY A 137 2.61 9.46 -4.82
N THR A 138 2.92 8.20 -5.09
CA THR A 138 3.55 7.27 -4.13
C THR A 138 5.05 7.54 -4.05
N GLN A 139 5.58 7.68 -2.83
CA GLN A 139 7.01 7.88 -2.61
C GLN A 139 7.76 6.56 -2.81
N THR A 140 8.70 6.49 -3.74
CA THR A 140 9.35 5.23 -4.12
C THR A 140 10.79 5.14 -3.61
N ASP A 141 11.51 6.26 -3.54
CA ASP A 141 12.87 6.32 -3.00
C ASP A 141 13.12 7.70 -2.35
N GLY A 142 13.39 7.77 -1.04
CA GLY A 142 13.71 9.05 -0.39
C GLY A 142 12.63 10.13 -0.56
N LEU A 143 12.92 11.39 -0.22
CA LEU A 143 11.89 12.45 -0.13
C LEU A 143 11.45 13.07 -1.48
N GLY A 144 12.09 12.72 -2.59
CA GLY A 144 11.87 13.36 -3.89
C GLY A 144 11.43 12.42 -5.02
N PHE A 145 11.68 11.11 -4.91
CA PHE A 145 11.42 10.18 -6.00
C PHE A 145 10.07 9.51 -5.81
N ARG A 146 9.22 9.59 -6.84
CA ARG A 146 7.81 9.20 -6.76
C ARG A 146 7.34 8.49 -8.01
N PHE A 147 6.38 7.59 -7.79
CA PHE A 147 5.48 7.10 -8.81
C PHE A 147 4.26 8.02 -8.90
N ASP A 148 4.20 8.83 -9.96
CA ASP A 148 3.15 9.83 -10.19
C ASP A 148 2.20 9.34 -11.29
N ALA A 149 0.99 8.95 -10.88
CA ALA A 149 -0.05 8.45 -11.77
C ALA A 149 -0.49 9.43 -12.87
N ARG A 150 -0.21 10.73 -12.72
CA ARG A 150 -0.64 11.78 -13.64
C ARG A 150 0.30 11.94 -14.83
N GLN A 151 1.50 11.37 -14.75
CA GLN A 151 2.43 11.39 -15.85
C GLN A 151 1.82 10.65 -17.05
N PRO A 152 1.71 11.28 -18.24
CA PRO A 152 1.02 10.69 -19.39
C PRO A 152 1.54 9.29 -19.78
N GLU A 153 2.83 9.05 -19.60
CA GLU A 153 3.48 7.77 -19.87
C GLU A 153 2.95 6.62 -18.99
N VAL A 154 2.45 6.91 -17.79
CA VAL A 154 1.86 5.88 -16.90
C VAL A 154 0.62 5.25 -17.52
N ALA A 155 -0.08 5.97 -18.40
CA ALA A 155 -1.22 5.42 -19.13
C ALA A 155 -0.85 4.22 -20.01
N ALA A 156 0.41 4.13 -20.47
CA ALA A 156 0.86 3.03 -21.33
C ALA A 156 0.75 1.65 -20.64
N LEU A 157 0.80 1.60 -19.30
CA LEU A 157 0.63 0.36 -18.53
C LEU A 157 -0.74 -0.29 -18.72
N ALA A 158 -1.76 0.47 -19.12
CA ALA A 158 -3.10 -0.06 -19.39
C ALA A 158 -3.06 -1.32 -20.28
N SER A 159 -2.20 -1.29 -21.30
CA SER A 159 -2.03 -2.37 -22.28
C SER A 159 -1.33 -3.64 -21.74
N GLN A 160 -0.72 -3.55 -20.56
CA GLN A 160 0.01 -4.67 -19.96
C GLN A 160 -0.85 -5.44 -18.93
N PHE A 161 -1.98 -4.88 -18.50
CA PHE A 161 -2.87 -5.52 -17.53
C PHE A 161 -3.74 -6.61 -18.18
N THR A 162 -3.99 -7.68 -17.43
CA THR A 162 -4.97 -8.69 -17.84
C THR A 162 -6.40 -8.20 -17.63
N PRO A 163 -7.40 -8.84 -18.29
CA PRO A 163 -8.81 -8.44 -18.14
C PRO A 163 -9.39 -8.55 -16.73
N ASP A 164 -8.77 -9.29 -15.83
CA ASP A 164 -9.18 -9.47 -14.42
C ASP A 164 -8.24 -8.75 -13.44
N ALA A 165 -7.38 -7.85 -13.93
CA ALA A 165 -6.39 -7.20 -13.11
C ALA A 165 -7.00 -6.19 -12.12
N TYR A 166 -6.26 -5.93 -11.05
CA TYR A 166 -6.52 -4.86 -10.10
C TYR A 166 -5.22 -4.20 -9.63
N ALA A 167 -5.33 -3.02 -9.02
CA ALA A 167 -4.22 -2.38 -8.33
C ALA A 167 -4.64 -1.90 -6.93
N MET A 168 -3.67 -1.80 -6.02
CA MET A 168 -3.90 -1.23 -4.69
C MET A 168 -2.78 -0.27 -4.33
N ILE A 169 -3.15 0.90 -3.82
CA ILE A 169 -2.19 1.94 -3.43
C ILE A 169 -2.25 2.06 -1.91
N HIS A 170 -1.41 1.27 -1.25
CA HIS A 170 -1.21 1.30 0.19
C HIS A 170 -0.37 2.52 0.58
N GLY A 171 -1.05 3.66 0.64
CA GLY A 171 -0.46 4.91 1.08
C GLY A 171 -1.54 5.91 1.49
N ARG A 172 -1.14 6.90 2.28
CA ARG A 172 -2.04 7.92 2.83
C ARG A 172 -2.74 8.69 1.71
N ASN A 173 -4.04 8.92 1.84
CA ASN A 173 -4.82 9.77 0.96
C ASN A 173 -4.73 9.41 -0.54
N SER A 174 -4.37 8.17 -0.89
CA SER A 174 -4.25 7.71 -2.29
C SER A 174 -5.60 7.59 -3.00
N GLY A 175 -6.70 7.52 -2.27
CA GLY A 175 -8.07 7.44 -2.80
C GLY A 175 -8.60 8.76 -3.37
N TRP A 176 -8.05 9.91 -2.96
CA TRP A 176 -8.58 11.22 -3.33
C TRP A 176 -8.39 11.57 -4.81
N ILE A 177 -7.26 11.19 -5.40
CA ILE A 177 -6.91 11.50 -6.80
C ILE A 177 -6.38 10.23 -7.45
N MET A 178 -5.27 9.70 -6.92
CA MET A 178 -4.46 8.68 -7.58
C MET A 178 -5.25 7.40 -7.93
N ALA A 179 -5.99 6.82 -6.99
CA ALA A 179 -6.71 5.57 -7.25
C ALA A 179 -7.83 5.75 -8.29
N GLN A 180 -8.58 6.85 -8.22
CA GLN A 180 -9.64 7.14 -9.18
C GLN A 180 -9.08 7.40 -10.58
N GLU A 181 -8.04 8.24 -10.69
CA GLU A 181 -7.37 8.53 -11.96
C GLU A 181 -6.78 7.27 -12.60
N LEU A 182 -6.08 6.44 -11.82
CA LEU A 182 -5.51 5.20 -12.33
C LEU A 182 -6.58 4.20 -12.77
N SER A 183 -7.70 4.10 -12.05
CA SER A 183 -8.82 3.27 -12.51
C SER A 183 -9.40 3.77 -13.84
N ASN A 184 -9.51 5.09 -14.00
CA ASN A 184 -9.97 5.71 -15.24
C ASN A 184 -9.02 5.46 -16.41
N THR A 185 -7.72 5.55 -16.16
CA THR A 185 -6.67 5.44 -17.18
C THR A 185 -6.41 3.99 -17.57
N TRP A 186 -6.25 3.10 -16.59
CA TRP A 186 -5.90 1.70 -16.83
C TRP A 186 -7.11 0.80 -17.09
N LYS A 187 -8.34 1.27 -16.83
CA LYS A 187 -9.58 0.48 -16.96
C LYS A 187 -9.61 -0.79 -16.10
N ILE A 188 -8.86 -0.79 -15.00
CA ILE A 188 -8.85 -1.84 -13.97
C ILE A 188 -9.47 -1.34 -12.66
N ALA A 189 -9.76 -2.25 -11.75
CA ALA A 189 -10.16 -1.87 -10.39
C ALA A 189 -8.93 -1.35 -9.63
N VAL A 190 -9.00 -0.17 -9.02
CA VAL A 190 -7.87 0.42 -8.28
C VAL A 190 -8.32 0.88 -6.90
N SER A 191 -7.63 0.45 -5.86
CA SER A 191 -7.96 0.77 -4.47
C SER A 191 -7.03 1.81 -3.87
N GLY A 192 -7.57 2.69 -3.01
CA GLY A 192 -6.80 3.69 -2.27
C GLY A 192 -7.42 4.07 -0.92
N SER A 193 -6.64 4.76 -0.08
CA SER A 193 -7.07 5.24 1.23
C SER A 193 -7.54 6.69 1.16
N PHE A 194 -8.60 7.04 1.87
CA PHE A 194 -9.05 8.43 2.05
C PHE A 194 -8.52 9.10 3.33
N SER A 195 -7.76 8.34 4.12
CA SER A 195 -7.21 8.74 5.40
C SER A 195 -5.70 8.50 5.44
N GLY A 196 -5.10 8.57 6.63
CA GLY A 196 -3.77 8.04 6.85
C GLY A 196 -3.68 6.55 6.55
N THR A 197 -2.49 6.01 6.66
CA THR A 197 -2.23 4.57 6.63
C THR A 197 -1.29 4.26 7.77
N ARG A 198 -1.46 3.08 8.34
CA ARG A 198 -0.67 2.57 9.44
C ARG A 198 -0.23 1.15 9.14
N PHE A 199 0.76 0.70 9.89
CA PHE A 199 1.13 -0.70 9.93
C PHE A 199 0.43 -1.38 11.11
N GLU A 200 0.02 -2.60 10.86
CA GLU A 200 -0.50 -3.51 11.87
C GLU A 200 0.39 -4.74 11.90
N ARG A 201 0.61 -5.28 13.10
CA ARG A 201 1.47 -6.42 13.33
C ARG A 201 0.72 -7.51 14.10
N LEU A 202 1.07 -8.75 13.78
CA LEU A 202 0.50 -9.94 14.42
C LEU A 202 0.97 -10.04 15.87
N HIS A 203 0.04 -10.27 16.79
CA HIS A 203 0.30 -10.62 18.19
C HIS A 203 0.25 -12.13 18.40
N SER A 204 0.76 -12.58 19.55
CA SER A 204 0.78 -13.98 19.95
C SER A 204 -0.61 -14.59 20.14
N ASP A 205 -1.66 -13.76 20.22
CA ASP A 205 -3.07 -14.18 20.29
C ASP A 205 -3.68 -14.48 18.91
N GLY A 206 -2.91 -14.35 17.83
CA GLY A 206 -3.39 -14.60 16.47
C GLY A 206 -4.06 -13.40 15.80
N HIS A 207 -4.09 -12.24 16.46
CA HIS A 207 -4.74 -11.05 15.94
C HIS A 207 -3.76 -9.97 15.52
N PHE A 208 -4.12 -9.19 14.50
CA PHE A 208 -3.37 -8.00 14.12
C PHE A 208 -3.75 -6.80 14.97
N TYR A 209 -2.76 -6.01 15.40
CA TYR A 209 -2.95 -4.75 16.12
C TYR A 209 -2.07 -3.64 15.53
N VAL A 210 -2.42 -2.38 15.79
CA VAL A 210 -1.60 -1.23 15.35
C VAL A 210 -0.19 -1.34 15.92
N SER A 211 0.84 -1.25 15.07
CA SER A 211 2.25 -1.51 15.42
C SER A 211 2.90 -0.56 16.45
N THR A 212 2.12 0.37 17.01
CA THR A 212 2.56 1.29 18.06
C THR A 212 2.18 0.72 19.42
N ASP A 213 3.14 0.53 20.32
CA ASP A 213 2.93 -0.16 21.60
C ASP A 213 1.77 0.42 22.45
N SER A 214 1.56 1.74 22.41
CA SER A 214 0.44 2.40 23.12
C SER A 214 -0.94 2.03 22.57
N LYS A 215 -1.01 1.48 21.36
CA LYS A 215 -2.24 1.10 20.63
C LYS A 215 -2.41 -0.41 20.48
N ALA A 216 -1.56 -1.19 21.11
CA ALA A 216 -1.61 -2.65 21.15
C ALA A 216 -1.96 -3.15 22.55
N PRO A 217 -2.53 -4.36 22.68
CA PRO A 217 -2.70 -5.01 23.99
C PRO A 217 -1.33 -5.31 24.62
N SER A 218 -1.32 -5.65 25.91
CA SER A 218 -0.07 -6.01 26.62
C SER A 218 0.47 -7.39 26.29
N SER A 219 -0.22 -8.18 25.45
CA SER A 219 0.27 -9.47 24.98
C SER A 219 1.51 -9.30 24.11
N ALA A 220 2.31 -10.37 23.99
CA ALA A 220 3.53 -10.32 23.21
C ALA A 220 3.24 -10.19 21.71
N TRP A 221 4.10 -9.46 20.99
CA TRP A 221 4.14 -9.51 19.53
C TRP A 221 4.50 -10.92 19.06
N ALA A 222 3.88 -11.38 17.97
CA ALA A 222 4.26 -12.66 17.38
C ALA A 222 5.70 -12.60 16.83
N THR A 223 6.43 -13.71 16.96
CA THR A 223 7.78 -13.87 16.39
C THR A 223 7.77 -14.63 15.06
N SER A 224 6.67 -15.34 14.78
CA SER A 224 6.40 -16.04 13.52
C SER A 224 4.91 -15.96 13.20
N ASN A 225 4.55 -16.12 11.92
CA ASN A 225 3.16 -16.33 11.53
C ASN A 225 2.92 -17.85 11.34
N PRO A 226 2.13 -18.50 12.20
CA PRO A 226 1.88 -19.94 12.11
C PRO A 226 1.13 -20.33 10.82
N GLU A 227 0.34 -19.43 10.25
CA GLU A 227 -0.40 -19.66 8.99
C GLU A 227 0.53 -19.91 7.80
N PHE A 228 1.72 -19.29 7.83
CA PHE A 228 2.72 -19.39 6.76
C PHE A 228 3.94 -20.21 7.17
N GLY A 229 4.10 -20.54 8.45
CA GLY A 229 5.28 -21.22 8.98
C GLY A 229 6.58 -20.40 8.84
N VAL A 230 6.50 -19.07 8.74
CA VAL A 230 7.68 -18.20 8.57
C VAL A 230 7.91 -17.26 9.76
N PRO A 231 9.17 -16.95 10.12
CA PRO A 231 9.48 -15.88 11.06
C PRO A 231 8.96 -14.52 10.58
N CYS A 232 8.51 -13.68 11.51
CA CYS A 232 7.99 -12.35 11.18
C CYS A 232 9.02 -11.42 10.50
N SER A 233 10.32 -11.69 10.69
CA SER A 233 11.42 -10.98 10.02
C SER A 233 11.54 -11.30 8.52
N GLN A 234 10.84 -12.34 8.04
CA GLN A 234 10.77 -12.74 6.63
C GLN A 234 9.45 -12.35 5.97
N GLY A 235 8.57 -11.63 6.69
CA GLY A 235 7.21 -11.30 6.25
C GLY A 235 6.14 -12.07 7.01
N GLY A 236 4.89 -11.97 6.55
CA GLY A 236 3.73 -12.69 7.10
C GLY A 236 3.08 -12.04 8.32
N CYS A 237 3.81 -11.26 9.11
CA CYS A 237 3.29 -10.67 10.35
C CYS A 237 3.03 -9.16 10.29
N THR A 238 3.11 -8.54 9.11
CA THR A 238 2.87 -7.10 8.95
C THR A 238 1.90 -6.86 7.81
N ARG A 239 0.91 -6.01 8.04
CA ARG A 239 -0.02 -5.52 7.01
C ARG A 239 -0.13 -4.01 7.08
N MET A 240 -0.50 -3.39 5.96
CA MET A 240 -0.71 -1.94 5.88
C MET A 240 -2.20 -1.67 5.64
N ARG A 241 -2.78 -0.80 6.47
CA ARG A 241 -4.22 -0.47 6.45
C ARG A 241 -4.48 1.02 6.62
N PRO A 242 -5.64 1.53 6.19
CA PRO A 242 -6.04 2.91 6.45
C PRO A 242 -6.18 3.20 7.94
N THR A 243 -6.02 4.47 8.31
CA THR A 243 -6.37 4.92 9.66
C THR A 243 -7.88 5.11 9.76
N PHE A 244 -8.43 4.91 10.97
CA PHE A 244 -9.85 5.15 11.27
C PHE A 244 -10.12 6.59 11.74
N SER A 245 -9.16 7.48 11.55
CA SER A 245 -9.22 8.88 11.94
C SER A 245 -8.80 9.76 10.78
N HIS A 246 -9.22 11.02 10.81
CA HIS A 246 -8.74 12.05 9.91
C HIS A 246 -7.21 12.11 9.89
N TYR A 247 -6.66 12.39 8.72
CA TYR A 247 -5.24 12.67 8.58
C TYR A 247 -4.98 14.14 8.90
N ASN A 248 -4.08 14.38 9.85
CA ASN A 248 -3.48 15.70 10.06
C ASN A 248 -1.97 15.50 10.10
N GLY A 249 -1.25 16.15 9.18
CA GLY A 249 0.19 15.99 9.09
C GLY A 249 0.83 16.79 7.95
N LYS A 250 2.00 16.33 7.50
CA LYS A 250 2.85 17.00 6.50
C LYS A 250 2.11 17.43 5.22
N TRP A 251 1.13 16.64 4.78
CA TRP A 251 0.39 16.89 3.54
C TRP A 251 -0.89 17.71 3.74
N GLY A 252 -1.10 18.24 4.94
CA GLY A 252 -2.20 19.12 5.29
C GLY A 252 -3.18 18.55 6.31
N ASN A 253 -4.31 19.25 6.46
CA ASN A 253 -5.36 18.93 7.42
C ASN A 253 -6.60 18.42 6.68
N PHE A 254 -6.91 17.15 6.89
CA PHE A 254 -8.03 16.46 6.26
C PHE A 254 -9.16 16.27 7.29
N ALA A 255 -9.34 17.26 8.16
CA ALA A 255 -10.53 17.41 9.00
C ALA A 255 -11.73 17.64 8.08
N GLY A 256 -12.57 16.61 7.95
CA GLY A 256 -13.68 16.52 7.01
C GLY A 256 -13.98 15.06 6.68
N PRO A 257 -15.01 14.76 5.85
CA PRO A 257 -15.43 13.39 5.62
C PRO A 257 -14.29 12.53 5.05
N THR A 258 -14.16 11.32 5.57
CA THR A 258 -13.11 10.36 5.15
C THR A 258 -13.67 8.93 5.12
N LEU A 259 -12.83 7.93 4.88
CA LEU A 259 -13.16 6.52 5.03
C LEU A 259 -12.11 5.83 5.91
N SER A 260 -12.57 4.91 6.76
CA SER A 260 -11.71 4.09 7.62
C SER A 260 -11.15 2.84 6.93
N HIS A 261 -11.50 2.62 5.66
CA HIS A 261 -11.16 1.46 4.86
C HIS A 261 -10.67 1.87 3.47
N TYR A 262 -10.09 0.91 2.76
CA TYR A 262 -9.65 1.09 1.39
C TYR A 262 -10.87 1.12 0.47
N LYS A 263 -10.92 2.09 -0.45
CA LYS A 263 -12.02 2.22 -1.40
C LYS A 263 -11.56 1.80 -2.79
N PHE A 264 -12.28 0.88 -3.42
CA PHE A 264 -12.06 0.53 -4.83
C PHE A 264 -12.76 1.48 -5.79
N PHE A 265 -12.04 1.90 -6.83
CA PHE A 265 -12.59 2.57 -8.00
C PHE A 265 -12.56 1.62 -9.19
N CYS A 266 -13.62 1.63 -9.98
CA CYS A 266 -13.75 0.78 -11.15
C CYS A 266 -14.67 1.43 -12.19
N GLN A 267 -14.17 1.56 -13.43
CA GLN A 267 -14.92 2.12 -14.55
C GLN A 267 -15.59 1.07 -15.45
N GLY A 268 -15.37 -0.21 -15.18
CA GLY A 268 -15.98 -1.31 -15.93
C GLY A 268 -17.39 -1.68 -15.44
N GLU A 269 -17.88 -2.82 -15.90
CA GLU A 269 -19.12 -3.42 -15.44
C GLU A 269 -19.03 -3.81 -13.96
N THR A 270 -20.09 -3.50 -13.20
CA THR A 270 -20.13 -3.73 -11.75
C THR A 270 -19.74 -5.16 -11.37
N ARG A 271 -20.22 -6.16 -12.12
CA ARG A 271 -19.91 -7.57 -11.82
C ARG A 271 -18.44 -7.90 -11.98
N ASP A 272 -17.77 -7.36 -12.99
CA ASP A 272 -16.34 -7.58 -13.20
C ASP A 272 -15.52 -6.85 -12.14
N CYS A 273 -15.97 -5.68 -11.72
CA CYS A 273 -15.38 -4.96 -10.59
C CYS A 273 -15.47 -5.76 -9.29
N GLU A 274 -16.64 -6.32 -8.97
CA GLU A 274 -16.86 -7.16 -7.80
C GLU A 274 -15.92 -8.38 -7.80
N LYS A 275 -15.79 -9.09 -8.94
CA LYS A 275 -14.84 -10.21 -9.08
C LYS A 275 -13.37 -9.79 -8.82
N ARG A 276 -12.96 -8.64 -9.35
CA ARG A 276 -11.60 -8.10 -9.16
C ARG A 276 -11.36 -7.70 -7.69
N MET A 277 -12.36 -7.12 -7.04
CA MET A 277 -12.34 -6.82 -5.61
C MET A 277 -12.20 -8.10 -4.80
N ALA A 278 -13.05 -9.10 -5.04
CA ALA A 278 -12.99 -10.40 -4.37
C ALA A 278 -11.63 -11.09 -4.56
N SER A 279 -11.08 -11.07 -5.79
CA SER A 279 -9.75 -11.61 -6.08
C SER A 279 -8.64 -10.93 -5.26
N SER A 280 -8.75 -9.62 -5.02
CA SER A 280 -7.77 -8.86 -4.23
C SER A 280 -7.71 -9.31 -2.77
N LEU A 281 -8.83 -9.80 -2.23
CA LEU A 281 -8.93 -10.24 -0.83
C LEU A 281 -8.13 -11.52 -0.58
N TYR A 282 -7.97 -12.40 -1.58
CA TYR A 282 -7.10 -13.58 -1.50
C TYR A 282 -5.61 -13.23 -1.38
N GLY A 283 -5.21 -12.01 -1.74
CA GLY A 283 -3.88 -11.52 -1.42
C GLY A 283 -3.80 -10.93 -0.02
N PHE A 284 -4.91 -10.56 0.61
CA PHE A 284 -4.86 -9.68 1.78
C PHE A 284 -4.66 -10.48 3.07
N VAL A 285 -3.74 -10.01 3.90
CA VAL A 285 -3.42 -10.65 5.19
C VAL A 285 -4.48 -10.27 6.21
N THR A 286 -5.28 -11.24 6.60
CA THR A 286 -6.31 -11.12 7.64
C THR A 286 -5.90 -11.84 8.93
N ASP A 287 -6.66 -11.70 10.01
CA ASP A 287 -6.48 -12.53 11.22
C ASP A 287 -6.50 -14.04 10.87
N HIS A 288 -7.31 -14.42 9.87
CA HIS A 288 -7.31 -15.73 9.23
C HIS A 288 -7.34 -15.55 7.71
N SER A 289 -6.21 -15.72 7.02
CA SER A 289 -6.14 -15.41 5.59
C SER A 289 -6.75 -16.49 4.71
N LEU A 290 -7.38 -16.07 3.62
CA LEU A 290 -8.12 -16.96 2.73
C LEU A 290 -7.20 -17.93 1.97
N SER A 291 -7.74 -19.09 1.64
CA SER A 291 -7.17 -20.06 0.71
C SER A 291 -8.13 -20.33 -0.45
N LYS A 292 -7.67 -20.97 -1.53
CA LYS A 292 -8.55 -21.32 -2.67
C LYS A 292 -9.77 -22.16 -2.29
N ASP A 293 -9.68 -22.91 -1.19
CA ASP A 293 -10.72 -23.80 -0.70
C ASP A 293 -11.58 -23.15 0.40
N SER A 294 -11.38 -21.85 0.65
CA SER A 294 -12.10 -21.15 1.71
C SER A 294 -13.61 -21.10 1.45
N THR A 295 -14.37 -21.26 2.52
CA THR A 295 -15.85 -21.21 2.45
C THR A 295 -16.35 -19.77 2.27
N TYR A 296 -17.63 -19.64 1.97
CA TYR A 296 -18.29 -18.34 1.93
C TYR A 296 -18.20 -17.62 3.29
N GLU A 297 -18.39 -18.32 4.41
CA GLU A 297 -18.31 -17.76 5.76
C GLU A 297 -16.90 -17.26 6.11
N GLU A 298 -15.86 -18.00 5.69
CA GLU A 298 -14.47 -17.58 5.83
C GLU A 298 -14.20 -16.33 4.99
N PHE A 299 -14.66 -16.32 3.73
CA PHE A 299 -14.56 -15.17 2.85
C PHE A 299 -15.23 -13.92 3.43
N ALA A 300 -16.47 -14.06 3.92
CA ALA A 300 -17.21 -12.98 4.57
C ALA A 300 -16.47 -12.47 5.83
N THR A 301 -15.85 -13.37 6.60
CA THR A 301 -15.05 -12.99 7.78
C THR A 301 -13.79 -12.22 7.40
N ALA A 302 -13.07 -12.65 6.36
CA ALA A 302 -11.92 -11.91 5.84
C ALA A 302 -12.32 -10.54 5.28
N ALA A 303 -13.48 -10.45 4.61
CA ALA A 303 -13.99 -9.18 4.09
C ALA A 303 -14.35 -8.20 5.22
N ARG A 304 -14.92 -8.71 6.33
CA ARG A 304 -15.15 -7.90 7.55
C ARG A 304 -13.83 -7.42 8.14
N ASP A 305 -12.84 -8.29 8.34
CA ASP A 305 -11.52 -7.88 8.85
C ASP A 305 -10.84 -6.86 7.93
N TYR A 306 -10.96 -7.01 6.61
CA TYR A 306 -10.44 -6.05 5.64
C TYR A 306 -11.03 -4.64 5.77
N LEU A 307 -12.32 -4.52 6.13
CA LEU A 307 -13.05 -3.24 6.22
C LEU A 307 -13.06 -2.66 7.63
N CYS A 308 -13.12 -3.51 8.65
CA CYS A 308 -13.34 -3.08 10.02
C CYS A 308 -12.07 -2.56 10.69
N PRO A 309 -12.15 -1.52 11.53
CA PRO A 309 -10.99 -0.93 12.14
C PRO A 309 -10.39 -1.88 13.19
N VAL A 310 -9.10 -1.69 13.49
CA VAL A 310 -8.37 -2.48 14.49
C VAL A 310 -7.92 -1.58 15.63
N TYR A 311 -8.29 -1.93 16.86
CA TYR A 311 -7.98 -1.19 18.08
C TYR A 311 -7.37 -2.10 19.14
N LYS A 312 -6.77 -1.48 20.17
CA LYS A 312 -6.25 -2.16 21.37
C LYS A 312 -7.33 -2.99 22.07
N ASP A 313 -8.50 -2.38 22.28
CA ASP A 313 -9.70 -3.07 22.71
C ASP A 313 -10.48 -3.46 21.45
N ARG A 314 -10.74 -4.76 21.29
CA ARG A 314 -11.41 -5.30 20.10
C ARG A 314 -12.89 -4.97 20.05
N LYS A 315 -13.50 -4.39 21.10
CA LYS A 315 -14.93 -4.04 21.13
C LYS A 315 -15.45 -3.34 19.87
N LEU A 316 -14.74 -2.34 19.35
CA LEU A 316 -15.18 -1.62 18.14
C LEU A 316 -14.94 -2.42 16.85
N THR A 317 -13.94 -3.31 16.86
CA THR A 317 -13.69 -4.26 15.77
C THR A 317 -14.84 -5.27 15.70
N ASP A 318 -15.21 -5.83 16.85
CA ASP A 318 -16.25 -6.85 16.98
C ASP A 318 -17.64 -6.27 16.70
N ASP A 319 -17.92 -5.03 17.13
CA ASP A 319 -19.14 -4.32 16.73
C ASP A 319 -19.21 -4.14 15.22
N CYS A 320 -18.12 -3.71 14.57
CA CYS A 320 -18.08 -3.59 13.11
C CYS A 320 -18.34 -4.93 12.40
N HIS A 321 -17.73 -6.01 12.88
CA HIS A 321 -17.98 -7.35 12.35
C HIS A 321 -19.46 -7.74 12.51
N HIS A 322 -20.03 -7.47 13.68
CA HIS A 322 -21.43 -7.76 13.98
C HIS A 322 -22.39 -6.96 13.08
N GLN A 323 -22.18 -5.64 12.93
CA GLN A 323 -23.03 -4.80 12.10
C GLN A 323 -23.01 -5.24 10.64
N LEU A 324 -21.82 -5.51 10.07
CA LEU A 324 -21.71 -6.00 8.69
C LEU A 324 -22.39 -7.37 8.51
N SER A 325 -22.25 -8.28 9.50
CA SER A 325 -22.97 -9.57 9.49
C SER A 325 -24.48 -9.41 9.56
N SER A 326 -24.98 -8.46 10.35
CA SER A 326 -26.41 -8.15 10.46
C SER A 326 -26.96 -7.53 9.17
N ILE A 327 -26.21 -6.64 8.52
CA ILE A 327 -26.56 -6.04 7.22
C ILE A 327 -26.66 -7.13 6.14
N GLU A 328 -25.70 -8.06 6.09
CA GLU A 328 -25.72 -9.20 5.16
C GLU A 328 -26.98 -10.06 5.30
N LYS A 329 -27.46 -10.25 6.53
CA LYS A 329 -28.68 -11.00 6.84
C LYS A 329 -29.98 -10.20 6.64
N GLY A 330 -29.89 -8.94 6.18
CA GLY A 330 -31.04 -8.05 6.01
C GLY A 330 -31.63 -7.51 7.32
N ALA A 331 -30.91 -7.64 8.44
CA ALA A 331 -31.37 -7.21 9.77
C ALA A 331 -30.67 -5.95 10.30
N GLY A 332 -29.62 -5.47 9.63
CA GLY A 332 -28.82 -4.31 10.04
C GLY A 332 -29.10 -3.04 9.24
N THR A 333 -28.73 -1.89 9.80
CA THR A 333 -28.80 -0.59 9.12
C THR A 333 -27.57 -0.40 8.23
N PRO A 334 -27.71 -0.12 6.92
CA PRO A 334 -26.55 -0.01 6.00
C PRO A 334 -25.71 1.26 6.23
N THR A 335 -26.21 2.21 7.02
CA THR A 335 -25.57 3.50 7.29
C THR A 335 -24.71 3.45 8.55
N VAL A 336 -23.67 2.61 8.53
CA VAL A 336 -22.74 2.44 9.66
C VAL A 336 -21.42 3.17 9.42
N SER A 337 -20.86 3.73 10.49
CA SER A 337 -19.59 4.45 10.45
C SER A 337 -18.62 4.03 11.53
N TYR A 338 -17.34 3.96 11.15
CA TYR A 338 -16.22 3.63 12.02
C TYR A 338 -15.06 4.63 11.88
N VAL A 339 -15.39 5.86 11.46
CA VAL A 339 -14.46 6.99 11.49
C VAL A 339 -14.64 7.70 12.83
N VAL A 340 -13.56 7.93 13.57
CA VAL A 340 -13.60 8.70 14.82
C VAL A 340 -14.06 10.13 14.52
N GLY A 341 -15.27 10.52 14.98
CA GLY A 341 -15.87 11.83 14.67
C GLY A 341 -16.92 11.82 13.55
N ASP A 342 -17.33 10.63 13.08
CA ASP A 342 -18.57 10.29 12.35
C ASP A 342 -18.89 10.89 10.97
N GLU A 343 -18.01 11.67 10.35
CA GLU A 343 -18.23 12.10 8.97
C GLU A 343 -17.61 11.13 7.95
N GLN A 344 -18.47 10.51 7.11
CA GLN A 344 -18.03 9.64 6.02
C GLN A 344 -18.33 10.19 4.62
N LEU A 345 -17.45 9.84 3.68
CA LEU A 345 -17.68 10.07 2.26
C LEU A 345 -18.76 9.11 1.75
N LYS A 346 -19.72 9.62 0.98
CA LYS A 346 -20.59 8.78 0.14
C LYS A 346 -19.86 8.44 -1.14
N CYS A 347 -19.66 7.15 -1.39
CA CYS A 347 -18.96 6.71 -2.59
C CYS A 347 -19.80 5.73 -3.40
N SER A 348 -19.51 5.69 -4.70
CA SER A 348 -19.88 4.62 -5.62
C SER A 348 -18.62 3.87 -6.06
N MET A 349 -18.74 2.88 -6.93
CA MET A 349 -17.56 2.30 -7.60
C MET A 349 -16.81 3.31 -8.49
N LYS A 350 -17.43 4.43 -8.90
CA LYS A 350 -16.81 5.35 -9.87
C LYS A 350 -16.22 6.62 -9.26
N SER A 351 -16.74 7.05 -8.10
CA SER A 351 -16.39 8.34 -7.48
C SER A 351 -16.84 8.41 -6.02
N CYS A 352 -16.36 9.43 -5.31
CA CYS A 352 -16.79 9.79 -3.95
C CYS A 352 -17.27 11.25 -3.90
N THR A 353 -18.19 11.55 -2.98
CA THR A 353 -18.61 12.93 -2.68
C THR A 353 -17.55 13.61 -1.83
N GLY A 354 -17.09 14.80 -2.21
CA GLY A 354 -16.12 15.58 -1.45
C GLY A 354 -15.11 16.24 -2.38
N THR A 355 -14.63 17.41 -1.98
CA THR A 355 -13.66 18.18 -2.76
C THR A 355 -12.39 18.32 -1.97
N MET A 356 -11.29 17.84 -2.52
CA MET A 356 -9.96 18.12 -1.99
C MET A 356 -9.39 19.35 -2.70
N THR A 357 -9.00 20.35 -1.93
CA THR A 357 -8.32 21.56 -2.42
C THR A 357 -6.90 21.59 -1.88
N CYS A 358 -5.92 21.77 -2.76
CA CYS A 358 -4.51 21.80 -2.36
C CYS A 358 -3.86 23.11 -2.79
N ASP A 359 -3.11 23.73 -1.89
CA ASP A 359 -2.27 24.89 -2.14
C ASP A 359 -0.81 24.52 -1.84
N LEU A 360 0.10 24.71 -2.80
CA LEU A 360 1.54 24.48 -2.64
C LEU A 360 1.91 23.19 -1.87
N HIS A 361 1.25 22.07 -2.21
CA HIS A 361 1.40 20.72 -1.62
C HIS A 361 0.73 20.46 -0.27
N VAL A 362 0.01 21.43 0.28
CA VAL A 362 -0.82 21.27 1.48
C VAL A 362 -2.28 21.14 1.05
N CYS A 363 -2.90 20.01 1.37
CA CYS A 363 -4.28 19.73 1.01
C CYS A 363 -5.23 19.94 2.19
N SER A 364 -6.46 20.33 1.86
CA SER A 364 -7.60 20.37 2.75
C SER A 364 -8.79 19.72 2.08
N VAL A 365 -9.68 19.16 2.88
CA VAL A 365 -10.91 18.53 2.40
C VAL A 365 -12.09 19.40 2.78
N LYS A 366 -12.95 19.70 1.81
CA LYS A 366 -14.24 20.35 2.03
C LYS A 366 -15.31 19.49 1.40
N GLY A 367 -16.42 19.29 2.10
CA GLY A 367 -17.54 18.50 1.57
C GLY A 367 -18.67 18.45 2.58
N ARG A 368 -19.91 18.31 2.10
CA ARG A 368 -21.05 18.05 2.98
C ARG A 368 -20.96 16.62 3.50
N VAL A 369 -21.17 16.51 4.81
CA VAL A 369 -21.60 15.30 5.50
C VAL A 369 -22.78 14.72 4.74
N SER A 370 -22.70 13.45 4.35
CA SER A 370 -23.90 12.73 3.96
C SER A 370 -24.38 11.94 5.16
N GLU A 371 -25.38 12.47 5.86
CA GLU A 371 -26.30 11.62 6.62
C GLU A 371 -26.69 10.43 5.72
N GLY A 372 -26.60 9.22 6.26
CA GLY A 372 -26.93 8.01 5.53
C GLY A 372 -25.88 7.52 4.52
N ALA A 373 -24.59 7.82 4.70
CA ALA A 373 -23.53 7.18 3.92
C ALA A 373 -23.54 5.65 4.14
N MET A 374 -23.63 4.87 3.06
CA MET A 374 -23.64 3.40 3.10
C MET A 374 -22.32 2.79 2.61
N THR A 375 -21.25 3.58 2.52
CA THR A 375 -20.05 3.23 1.75
C THR A 375 -19.40 1.93 2.21
N ILE A 376 -19.19 1.74 3.53
CA ILE A 376 -18.59 0.51 4.05
C ILE A 376 -19.48 -0.72 3.81
N ALA A 377 -20.80 -0.58 3.97
CA ALA A 377 -21.77 -1.65 3.72
C ALA A 377 -21.83 -2.02 2.23
N GLN A 378 -21.74 -1.03 1.34
CA GLN A 378 -21.67 -1.23 -0.10
C GLN A 378 -20.39 -1.93 -0.52
N GLU A 379 -19.22 -1.49 -0.02
CA GLU A 379 -17.96 -2.18 -0.27
C GLU A 379 -18.01 -3.63 0.20
N TYR A 380 -18.53 -3.89 1.41
CA TYR A 380 -18.72 -5.24 1.92
C TYR A 380 -19.59 -6.09 1.00
N ALA A 381 -20.75 -5.59 0.60
CA ALA A 381 -21.64 -6.28 -0.34
C ALA A 381 -21.00 -6.50 -1.71
N HIS A 382 -20.10 -5.62 -2.17
CA HIS A 382 -19.37 -5.80 -3.42
C HIS A 382 -18.33 -6.93 -3.31
N PHE A 383 -17.64 -7.06 -2.18
CA PHE A 383 -16.77 -8.22 -1.93
C PHE A 383 -17.56 -9.53 -1.95
N LEU A 384 -18.68 -9.61 -1.22
CA LEU A 384 -19.47 -10.83 -1.12
C LEU A 384 -20.11 -11.27 -2.45
N ARG A 385 -20.39 -10.32 -3.34
CA ARG A 385 -20.98 -10.62 -4.64
C ARG A 385 -19.95 -11.13 -5.63
N GLY A 386 -18.70 -10.68 -5.59
CA GLY A 386 -17.66 -10.99 -6.59
C GLY A 386 -17.44 -12.48 -6.78
#